data_AF-A0A945QJ60-F1
#
_entry.id   AF-A0A945QJ60-F1
#
_cell.length_a   1.000
_cell.length_b   1.000
_cell.length_c   1.000
_cell.angle_alpha   90.00
_cell.angle_beta   90.00
_cell.angle_gamma   90.00
#
_symmetry.space_group_name_H-M   'P 1'
#
loop_
_entity.id
_entity.type
_entity.pdbx_description
1 polymer ?
#
loop_
_entity_poly.entity_id
_entity_poly.type
_entity_poly.pdbx_seq_one_letter_code
_entity_poly.pdbx_strand_id
1 'polypeptide(L)'
;MTARQDSTAGQIDPVVCTCVDLTEGQLRAEIAENPALGFDDILQRTGAGTTCTACLLDLEYIFSRAERGPAAGVHGRGGGAKAEAAHLGVKQSLYALIDGLAPKVPYRLVNTLPVLALPGLRQFVCVANDSLLYRGAESAPPTRVELRVRDANGILRHRASHRVESGDGLRVEVGRFVTPHDPTDPARPAIGSVEILRRAAHPGIRGTTRPQIVIEAKAGCCAVHGQAAHVTAAPYWFTFLHRPAEERCFVSVVNVSGGTLRGRVRYPLGIEGRTPEDHPIEVPANGAHLHELHFDPESVQSDRPISLNIHFDGLHKAHFLCASPSLDRFSIDHL
;
A
#
# COMPACT_ATOMS: atom_id res chain seq x y z
N MET A 1 -2.59 -22.72 36.92
CA MET A 1 -2.73 -21.66 35.91
C MET A 1 -2.04 -20.43 36.45
N THR A 2 -0.75 -20.35 36.18
CA THR A 2 0.18 -19.34 36.72
C THR A 2 0.17 -18.13 35.80
N ALA A 3 -0.15 -16.97 36.38
CA ALA A 3 -0.02 -15.68 35.72
C ALA A 3 1.46 -15.45 35.36
N ARG A 4 1.72 -15.17 34.08
CA ARG A 4 3.01 -14.60 33.67
C ARG A 4 3.00 -13.12 34.05
N GLN A 5 3.69 -12.80 35.14
CA GLN A 5 4.20 -11.45 35.36
C GLN A 5 5.59 -11.38 34.72
N ASP A 6 5.63 -11.12 33.40
CA ASP A 6 6.84 -10.65 32.74
C ASP A 6 6.84 -9.12 32.84
N SER A 7 7.42 -8.60 33.92
CA SER A 7 7.87 -7.22 33.98
C SER A 7 9.23 -7.13 33.28
N THR A 8 9.26 -6.67 32.03
CA THR A 8 10.50 -6.35 31.32
C THR A 8 10.67 -4.85 31.16
N ALA A 9 11.85 -4.38 31.55
CA ALA A 9 12.27 -3.00 31.53
C ALA A 9 12.21 -2.35 30.13
N GLY A 10 11.75 -1.09 30.09
CA GLY A 10 12.17 -0.08 29.11
C GLY A 10 11.68 -0.22 27.67
N GLN A 11 10.57 -0.90 27.41
CA GLN A 11 10.01 -0.94 26.07
C GLN A 11 9.40 0.44 25.73
N ILE A 12 9.99 1.15 24.77
CA ILE A 12 9.48 2.43 24.28
C ILE A 12 8.12 2.16 23.62
N ASP A 13 7.10 2.83 24.12
CA ASP A 13 5.75 2.77 23.57
C ASP A 13 5.74 3.38 22.16
N PRO A 14 5.37 2.63 21.11
CA PRO A 14 5.46 3.10 19.74
C PRO A 14 4.59 4.34 19.52
N VAL A 15 5.14 5.36 18.85
CA VAL A 15 4.39 6.53 18.39
C VAL A 15 3.49 6.10 17.24
N VAL A 16 2.18 6.32 17.39
CA VAL A 16 1.14 6.01 16.38
C VAL A 16 0.80 7.25 15.56
N CYS A 17 0.81 8.44 16.16
CA CYS A 17 0.65 9.71 15.44
C CYS A 17 1.77 10.69 15.74
N THR A 18 2.67 10.89 14.78
CA THR A 18 3.81 11.82 14.91
C THR A 18 3.39 13.30 14.91
N CYS A 19 2.22 13.65 14.35
CA CYS A 19 1.76 15.05 14.33
C CYS A 19 1.42 15.60 15.73
N VAL A 20 1.05 14.72 16.66
CA VAL A 20 0.64 15.08 18.03
C VAL A 20 1.39 14.25 19.08
N ASP A 21 2.48 13.58 18.68
CA ASP A 21 3.28 12.67 19.52
C ASP A 21 2.45 11.65 20.32
N LEU A 22 1.36 11.14 19.73
CA LEU A 22 0.48 10.16 20.37
C LEU A 22 1.08 8.75 20.25
N THR A 23 1.35 8.12 21.39
CA THR A 23 1.80 6.72 21.50
C THR A 23 0.65 5.72 21.58
N GLU A 24 0.94 4.44 21.31
CA GLU A 24 -0.06 3.38 21.35
C GLU A 24 -0.66 3.21 22.75
N GLY A 25 0.15 3.23 23.79
CA GLY A 25 -0.31 3.14 25.18
C GLY A 25 -1.14 4.35 25.60
N GLN A 26 -0.81 5.57 25.14
CA GLN A 26 -1.67 6.75 25.35
C GLN A 26 -3.04 6.58 24.68
N LEU A 27 -3.09 6.10 23.43
CA LEU A 27 -4.36 5.84 22.76
C LEU A 27 -5.18 4.76 23.48
N ARG A 28 -4.53 3.66 23.90
CA ARG A 28 -5.19 2.58 24.66
C ARG A 28 -5.73 3.08 26.00
N ALA A 29 -4.97 3.94 26.69
CA ALA A 29 -5.41 4.58 27.93
C ALA A 29 -6.65 5.44 27.69
N GLU A 30 -6.66 6.29 26.66
CA GLU A 30 -7.82 7.14 26.33
C GLU A 30 -9.08 6.31 26.04
N ILE A 31 -8.94 5.19 25.32
CA ILE A 31 -10.05 4.26 25.04
C ILE A 31 -10.56 3.57 26.32
N ALA A 32 -9.64 3.15 27.20
CA ALA A 32 -9.98 2.47 28.43
C ALA A 32 -10.67 3.39 29.44
N GLU A 33 -10.23 4.66 29.52
CA GLU A 33 -10.83 5.69 30.37
C GLU A 33 -12.19 6.17 29.84
N ASN A 34 -12.42 6.06 28.53
CA ASN A 34 -13.64 6.57 27.88
C ASN A 34 -14.35 5.48 27.03
N PRO A 35 -14.77 4.34 27.62
CA PRO A 35 -15.25 3.18 26.87
C PRO A 35 -16.54 3.43 26.08
N ALA A 36 -17.27 4.50 26.41
CA ALA A 36 -18.51 4.90 25.75
C ALA A 36 -18.31 5.74 24.47
N LEU A 37 -17.10 6.26 24.23
CA LEU A 37 -16.83 7.14 23.08
C LEU A 37 -16.70 6.35 21.77
N GLY A 38 -17.14 6.98 20.68
CA GLY A 38 -16.91 6.53 19.32
C GLY A 38 -15.47 6.80 18.86
N PHE A 39 -15.09 6.25 17.71
CA PHE A 39 -13.74 6.47 17.16
C PHE A 39 -13.51 7.95 16.85
N ASP A 40 -14.48 8.59 16.20
CA ASP A 40 -14.41 10.01 15.85
C ASP A 40 -14.26 10.91 17.09
N ASP A 41 -14.94 10.57 18.19
CA ASP A 41 -14.85 11.31 19.45
C ASP A 41 -13.43 11.19 20.06
N ILE A 42 -12.82 10.00 19.97
CA ILE A 42 -11.44 9.76 20.41
C ILE A 42 -10.44 10.53 19.52
N LEU A 43 -10.65 10.56 18.20
CA LEU A 43 -9.81 11.36 17.29
C LEU A 43 -9.90 12.86 17.60
N GLN A 44 -11.12 13.36 17.86
CA GLN A 44 -11.31 14.76 18.24
C GLN A 44 -10.61 15.11 19.56
N ARG A 45 -10.64 14.20 20.55
CA ARG A 45 -10.00 14.42 21.85
C ARG A 45 -8.48 14.35 21.78
N THR A 46 -7.94 13.40 21.02
CA THR A 46 -6.49 13.21 20.90
C THR A 46 -5.84 14.14 19.88
N GLY A 47 -6.63 14.73 18.95
CA GLY A 47 -6.13 15.49 17.81
C GLY A 47 -5.46 14.63 16.75
N ALA A 48 -5.36 13.31 16.95
CA ALA A 48 -4.68 12.41 16.04
C ALA A 48 -5.46 12.28 14.71
N GLY A 49 -4.72 12.18 13.60
CA GLY A 49 -5.32 12.09 12.27
C GLY A 49 -5.88 13.39 11.69
N THR A 50 -5.85 14.51 12.41
CA THR A 50 -6.40 15.80 11.92
C THR A 50 -5.46 16.59 11.00
N THR A 51 -4.13 16.35 11.09
CA THR A 51 -3.13 17.09 10.28
C THR A 51 -2.80 16.41 8.96
N CYS A 52 -2.32 15.16 8.97
CA CYS A 52 -1.82 14.48 7.76
C CYS A 52 -2.56 13.18 7.40
N THR A 53 -3.52 12.75 8.23
CA THR A 53 -4.32 11.51 8.14
C THR A 53 -3.54 10.18 8.03
N ALA A 54 -2.21 10.19 7.93
CA ALA A 54 -1.39 9.00 7.70
C ALA A 54 -1.54 7.91 8.78
N CYS A 55 -1.78 8.32 10.03
CA CYS A 55 -1.96 7.43 11.17
C CYS A 55 -3.37 6.85 11.31
N LEU A 56 -4.36 7.33 10.53
CA LEU A 56 -5.78 6.96 10.75
C LEU A 56 -6.01 5.44 10.72
N LEU A 57 -5.33 4.71 9.83
CA LEU A 57 -5.46 3.26 9.74
C LEU A 57 -4.92 2.55 10.99
N ASP A 58 -3.77 2.98 11.51
CA ASP A 58 -3.19 2.41 12.73
C ASP A 58 -4.07 2.75 13.95
N LEU A 59 -4.59 3.97 14.02
CA LEU A 59 -5.53 4.41 15.05
C LEU A 59 -6.82 3.58 15.02
N GLU A 60 -7.43 3.36 13.85
CA GLU A 60 -8.62 2.50 13.67
C GLU A 60 -8.33 1.07 14.13
N TYR A 61 -7.19 0.54 13.72
CA TYR A 61 -6.77 -0.81 14.06
C TYR A 61 -6.61 -0.99 15.57
N ILE A 62 -5.89 -0.08 16.25
CA ILE A 62 -5.72 -0.11 17.70
C ILE A 62 -7.06 0.06 18.42
N PHE A 63 -7.89 1.01 17.97
CA PHE A 63 -9.22 1.27 18.54
C PHE A 63 -10.15 0.06 18.47
N SER A 64 -10.13 -0.67 17.35
CA SER A 64 -10.96 -1.87 17.15
C SER A 64 -10.51 -3.06 18.03
N ARG A 65 -9.22 -3.11 18.41
CA ARG A 65 -8.62 -4.19 19.20
C ARG A 65 -8.49 -3.90 20.69
N ALA A 66 -8.65 -2.65 21.12
CA ALA A 66 -8.53 -2.29 22.52
C ALA A 66 -9.67 -2.92 23.34
N GLU A 67 -9.31 -3.56 24.46
CA GLU A 67 -10.28 -4.04 25.43
C GLU A 67 -10.98 -2.83 26.06
N ARG A 68 -12.28 -2.71 25.83
CA ARG A 68 -13.09 -1.75 26.57
C ARG A 68 -13.48 -2.43 27.86
N GLY A 69 -13.19 -1.79 29.00
CA GLY A 69 -13.68 -2.26 30.30
C GLY A 69 -15.19 -2.51 30.24
N PRO A 70 -15.76 -3.26 31.21
CA PRO A 70 -17.20 -3.58 31.23
C PRO A 70 -18.00 -2.29 31.22
N ALA A 71 -18.36 -1.83 30.02
CA ALA A 71 -19.09 -0.61 29.83
C ALA A 71 -20.43 -0.85 30.51
N ALA A 72 -20.69 -0.09 31.58
CA ALA A 72 -21.96 -0.11 32.28
C ALA A 72 -23.06 0.23 31.29
N GLY A 73 -23.71 -0.78 30.73
CA GLY A 73 -25.03 -0.72 30.10
C GLY A 73 -25.26 0.41 29.10
N VAL A 74 -24.22 0.99 28.50
CA VAL A 74 -24.41 1.83 27.33
C VAL A 74 -24.71 0.84 26.23
N HIS A 75 -26.01 0.57 26.07
CA HIS A 75 -26.60 0.36 24.77
C HIS A 75 -25.93 1.37 23.85
N GLY A 76 -24.81 0.96 23.26
CA GLY A 76 -24.34 1.57 22.07
C GLY A 76 -25.59 1.64 21.23
N ARG A 77 -25.96 2.86 20.85
CA ARG A 77 -26.40 3.08 19.50
C ARG A 77 -25.26 2.58 18.59
N GLY A 78 -24.99 1.27 18.60
CA GLY A 78 -24.90 0.55 17.37
C GLY A 78 -26.17 0.95 16.67
N GLY A 79 -26.04 1.94 15.80
CA GLY A 79 -26.79 1.91 14.58
C GLY A 79 -26.51 0.55 13.94
N GLY A 80 -27.16 -0.50 14.45
CA GLY A 80 -28.11 -1.16 13.61
C GLY A 80 -28.97 -0.03 13.09
N ALA A 81 -28.51 0.58 11.99
CA ALA A 81 -29.42 1.08 11.01
C ALA A 81 -30.37 -0.09 10.86
N LYS A 82 -31.53 -0.03 11.53
CA LYS A 82 -32.73 -0.57 10.95
C LYS A 82 -32.64 0.02 9.57
N ALA A 83 -32.24 -0.82 8.62
CA ALA A 83 -32.34 -0.47 7.24
C ALA A 83 -33.82 -0.16 7.12
N GLU A 84 -34.18 1.13 7.25
CA GLU A 84 -35.38 1.62 6.62
C GLU A 84 -35.23 1.07 5.23
N ALA A 85 -36.08 0.09 4.92
CA ALA A 85 -36.08 -0.55 3.63
C ALA A 85 -36.43 0.58 2.68
N ALA A 86 -35.40 1.30 2.24
CA ALA A 86 -35.53 2.42 1.34
C ALA A 86 -36.32 1.83 0.19
N HIS A 87 -37.53 2.35 -0.02
CA HIS A 87 -38.40 1.84 -1.05
C HIS A 87 -37.66 1.98 -2.37
N LEU A 88 -37.07 0.87 -2.82
CA LEU A 88 -36.34 0.82 -4.07
C LEU A 88 -37.33 1.17 -5.16
N GLY A 89 -37.01 2.17 -5.97
CA GLY A 89 -37.84 2.49 -7.13
C GLY A 89 -38.03 1.25 -8.01
N VAL A 90 -39.10 1.19 -8.79
CA VAL A 90 -39.42 0.02 -9.64
C VAL A 90 -38.21 -0.41 -10.50
N LYS A 91 -37.46 0.56 -11.03
CA LYS A 91 -36.23 0.32 -11.79
C LYS A 91 -35.14 -0.36 -10.95
N GLN A 92 -34.92 0.09 -9.72
CA GLN A 92 -33.95 -0.50 -8.80
C GLN A 92 -34.39 -1.90 -8.35
N SER A 93 -35.68 -2.11 -8.14
CA SER A 93 -36.25 -3.42 -7.82
C SER A 93 -36.05 -4.43 -8.97
N LEU A 94 -36.23 -3.99 -10.23
CA LEU A 94 -35.93 -4.80 -11.40
C LEU A 94 -34.45 -5.15 -11.49
N TYR A 95 -33.54 -4.19 -11.27
CA TYR A 95 -32.10 -4.48 -11.24
C TYR A 95 -31.73 -5.43 -10.11
N ALA A 96 -32.28 -5.24 -8.91
CA ALA A 96 -32.05 -6.15 -7.79
C ALA A 96 -32.53 -7.58 -8.10
N LEU A 97 -33.66 -7.73 -8.81
CA LEU A 97 -34.14 -9.03 -9.28
C LEU A 97 -33.19 -9.64 -10.30
N ILE A 98 -32.73 -8.86 -11.29
CA ILE A 98 -31.78 -9.33 -12.30
C ILE A 98 -30.47 -9.75 -11.63
N ASP A 99 -29.93 -8.94 -10.72
CA ASP A 99 -28.70 -9.23 -9.97
C ASP A 99 -28.85 -10.46 -9.06
N GLY A 100 -30.04 -10.66 -8.48
CA GLY A 100 -30.38 -11.83 -7.66
C GLY A 100 -30.50 -13.13 -8.46
N LEU A 101 -30.90 -13.05 -9.73
CA LEU A 101 -31.01 -14.19 -10.65
C LEU A 101 -29.72 -14.44 -11.44
N ALA A 102 -28.91 -13.42 -11.63
CA ALA A 102 -27.66 -13.52 -12.38
C ALA A 102 -26.69 -14.47 -11.65
N PRO A 103 -26.06 -15.43 -12.36
CA PRO A 103 -25.08 -16.30 -11.74
C PRO A 103 -23.88 -15.47 -11.28
N LYS A 104 -23.48 -15.64 -10.01
CA LYS A 104 -22.24 -15.03 -9.51
C LYS A 104 -21.05 -15.63 -10.26
N VAL A 105 -20.35 -14.81 -11.04
CA VAL A 105 -19.18 -15.25 -11.83
C VAL A 105 -17.89 -14.95 -11.04
N PRO A 106 -16.95 -15.91 -10.91
CA PRO A 106 -15.66 -15.63 -10.30
C PRO A 106 -14.89 -14.61 -11.13
N TYR A 107 -14.58 -13.45 -10.54
CA TYR A 107 -13.79 -12.42 -11.19
C TYR A 107 -12.30 -12.62 -10.93
N ARG A 108 -11.49 -12.40 -11.97
CA ARG A 108 -10.03 -12.48 -11.91
C ARG A 108 -9.47 -11.10 -11.59
N LEU A 109 -8.85 -10.93 -10.42
CA LEU A 109 -8.18 -9.69 -10.06
C LEU A 109 -6.68 -9.84 -10.27
N VAL A 110 -6.08 -8.89 -10.98
CA VAL A 110 -4.63 -8.86 -11.22
C VAL A 110 -4.08 -7.52 -10.75
N ASN A 111 -3.01 -7.58 -9.96
CA ASN A 111 -2.23 -6.41 -9.56
C ASN A 111 -0.77 -6.68 -9.89
N THR A 112 -0.04 -5.62 -10.23
CA THR A 112 1.40 -5.69 -10.40
C THR A 112 2.05 -4.59 -9.59
N LEU A 113 3.09 -4.93 -8.84
CA LEU A 113 3.81 -4.03 -7.95
C LEU A 113 5.33 -4.19 -8.17
N PRO A 114 6.13 -3.14 -7.93
CA PRO A 114 7.59 -3.22 -8.01
C PRO A 114 8.13 -4.09 -6.87
N VAL A 115 9.23 -4.79 -7.13
CA VAL A 115 9.99 -5.54 -6.11
C VAL A 115 11.41 -4.99 -6.11
N LEU A 116 11.82 -4.39 -5.00
CA LEU A 116 13.18 -3.93 -4.77
C LEU A 116 14.00 -5.04 -4.11
N ALA A 117 15.28 -5.10 -4.44
CA ALA A 117 16.24 -5.93 -3.75
C ALA A 117 17.51 -5.14 -3.47
N LEU A 118 17.89 -5.09 -2.19
CA LEU A 118 19.08 -4.43 -1.67
C LEU A 118 19.52 -5.19 -0.41
N PRO A 119 20.83 -5.29 -0.09
CA PRO A 119 21.27 -5.83 1.19
C PRO A 119 20.57 -5.15 2.39
N GLY A 120 19.99 -5.94 3.28
CA GLY A 120 19.26 -5.44 4.46
C GLY A 120 17.83 -4.97 4.20
N LEU A 121 17.35 -5.02 2.95
CA LEU A 121 15.96 -4.75 2.59
C LEU A 121 15.20 -6.07 2.42
N ARG A 122 14.04 -6.18 3.06
CA ARG A 122 13.10 -7.29 2.87
C ARG A 122 11.81 -6.72 2.31
N GLN A 123 11.27 -7.34 1.28
CA GLN A 123 10.00 -6.91 0.70
C GLN A 123 9.01 -8.06 0.66
N PHE A 124 7.79 -7.80 1.11
CA PHE A 124 6.73 -8.78 1.21
C PHE A 124 5.55 -8.40 0.32
N VAL A 125 4.87 -9.42 -0.20
CA VAL A 125 3.47 -9.30 -0.63
C VAL A 125 2.58 -9.77 0.50
N CYS A 126 1.62 -8.92 0.86
CA CYS A 126 0.60 -9.20 1.85
C CYS A 126 -0.79 -9.25 1.17
N VAL A 127 -1.59 -10.28 1.47
CA VAL A 127 -2.97 -10.40 1.02
C VAL A 127 -3.82 -10.87 2.18
N ALA A 128 -4.67 -10.00 2.73
CA ALA A 128 -5.68 -10.39 3.71
C ALA A 128 -6.94 -10.89 2.99
N ASN A 129 -7.76 -11.70 3.65
CA ASN A 129 -9.07 -12.11 3.14
C ASN A 129 -10.12 -12.00 4.25
N ASP A 130 -10.28 -10.80 4.79
CA ASP A 130 -11.26 -10.53 5.86
C ASP A 130 -12.61 -10.13 5.28
N SER A 131 -13.65 -10.49 6.01
CA SER A 131 -15.04 -10.17 5.68
C SER A 131 -15.43 -8.72 5.98
N LEU A 132 -14.69 -8.04 6.88
CA LEU A 132 -14.88 -6.70 7.47
C LEU A 132 -16.33 -6.23 7.68
N LEU A 133 -17.05 -5.97 6.60
CA LEU A 133 -18.40 -5.38 6.59
C LEU A 133 -19.53 -6.40 6.32
N TYR A 134 -19.20 -7.60 5.85
CA TYR A 134 -20.21 -8.58 5.40
C TYR A 134 -20.22 -9.81 6.29
N ARG A 135 -21.38 -10.18 6.81
CA ARG A 135 -21.58 -11.39 7.63
C ARG A 135 -22.04 -12.56 6.77
N GLY A 136 -21.71 -13.78 7.19
CA GLY A 136 -22.20 -15.03 6.59
C GLY A 136 -21.16 -15.80 5.78
N ALA A 137 -21.47 -17.07 5.49
CA ALA A 137 -20.55 -18.01 4.83
C ALA A 137 -20.18 -17.64 3.39
N GLU A 138 -20.92 -16.73 2.77
CA GLU A 138 -20.63 -16.22 1.42
C GLU A 138 -19.62 -15.05 1.41
N SER A 139 -19.28 -14.50 2.58
CA SER A 139 -18.36 -13.37 2.71
C SER A 139 -16.91 -13.83 2.72
N ALA A 140 -16.04 -13.11 2.01
CA ALA A 140 -14.61 -13.41 1.92
C ALA A 140 -14.34 -14.89 1.58
N PRO A 141 -14.87 -15.40 0.45
CA PRO A 141 -14.67 -16.79 0.07
C PRO A 141 -13.17 -17.11 -0.01
N PRO A 142 -12.75 -18.36 0.27
CA PRO A 142 -11.36 -18.78 0.13
C PRO A 142 -10.81 -18.34 -1.21
N THR A 143 -9.67 -17.66 -1.18
CA THR A 143 -9.09 -17.01 -2.36
C THR A 143 -7.79 -17.70 -2.72
N ARG A 144 -7.69 -18.15 -3.97
CA ARG A 144 -6.42 -18.60 -4.55
C ARG A 144 -5.62 -17.37 -4.97
N VAL A 145 -4.40 -17.26 -4.45
CA VAL A 145 -3.44 -16.20 -4.77
C VAL A 145 -2.26 -16.82 -5.52
N GLU A 146 -2.08 -16.49 -6.79
CA GLU A 146 -0.86 -16.84 -7.53
C GLU A 146 0.08 -15.64 -7.58
N LEU A 147 1.35 -15.88 -7.28
CA LEU A 147 2.43 -14.89 -7.35
C LEU A 147 3.37 -15.26 -8.50
N ARG A 148 3.77 -14.28 -9.29
CA ARG A 148 4.81 -14.42 -10.30
C ARG A 148 5.80 -13.28 -10.14
N VAL A 149 7.02 -13.60 -9.71
CA VAL A 149 8.08 -12.62 -9.52
C VAL A 149 9.01 -12.64 -10.72
N ARG A 150 9.26 -11.48 -11.30
CA ARG A 150 10.15 -11.26 -12.43
C ARG A 150 11.26 -10.28 -12.06
N ASP A 151 12.38 -10.36 -12.75
CA ASP A 151 13.46 -9.37 -12.63
C ASP A 151 13.20 -8.13 -13.51
N ALA A 152 14.18 -7.20 -13.53
CA ALA A 152 14.16 -6.00 -14.35
C ALA A 152 13.93 -6.29 -15.85
N ASN A 153 14.42 -7.43 -16.34
CA ASN A 153 14.34 -7.83 -17.75
C ASN A 153 13.03 -8.58 -18.08
N GLY A 154 12.14 -8.77 -17.11
CA GLY A 154 10.88 -9.50 -17.26
C GLY A 154 11.02 -11.02 -17.21
N ILE A 155 12.21 -11.55 -16.89
CA ILE A 155 12.46 -12.98 -16.77
C ILE A 155 11.78 -13.47 -15.48
N LEU A 156 10.98 -14.53 -15.60
CA LEU A 156 10.32 -15.16 -14.45
C LEU A 156 11.36 -15.80 -13.52
N ARG A 157 11.47 -15.30 -12.29
CA ARG A 157 12.38 -15.81 -11.26
C ARG A 157 11.69 -16.72 -10.26
N HIS A 158 10.41 -16.49 -9.99
CA HIS A 158 9.65 -17.32 -9.05
C HIS A 158 8.16 -17.38 -9.40
N ARG A 159 7.53 -18.52 -9.11
CA ARG A 159 6.08 -18.70 -9.18
C ARG A 159 5.59 -19.49 -7.97
N ALA A 160 4.55 -19.00 -7.32
CA ALA A 160 3.89 -19.69 -6.22
C ALA A 160 2.37 -19.58 -6.33
N SER A 161 1.66 -20.51 -5.68
CA SER A 161 0.21 -20.51 -5.59
C SER A 161 -0.17 -20.84 -4.15
N HIS A 162 -0.92 -19.95 -3.53
CA HIS A 162 -1.39 -20.07 -2.16
C HIS A 162 -2.91 -20.06 -2.13
N ARG A 163 -3.48 -20.66 -1.09
CA ARG A 163 -4.88 -20.54 -0.76
C ARG A 163 -4.97 -19.75 0.55
N VAL A 164 -5.81 -18.73 0.58
CA VAL A 164 -6.04 -17.87 1.74
C VAL A 164 -7.49 -18.07 2.16
N GLU A 165 -7.72 -18.68 3.32
CA GLU A 165 -9.08 -18.89 3.82
C GLU A 165 -9.71 -17.57 4.27
N SER A 166 -10.98 -17.61 4.66
CA SER A 166 -11.67 -16.44 5.21
C SER A 166 -11.09 -16.09 6.58
N GLY A 167 -10.75 -14.82 6.81
CA GLY A 167 -10.10 -14.34 8.05
C GLY A 167 -8.60 -14.58 8.13
N ASP A 168 -8.00 -15.21 7.11
CA ASP A 168 -6.56 -15.45 7.05
C ASP A 168 -5.82 -14.36 6.24
N GLY A 169 -4.50 -14.33 6.42
CA GLY A 169 -3.58 -13.50 5.66
C GLY A 169 -2.44 -14.30 5.03
N LEU A 170 -2.08 -13.94 3.80
CA LEU A 170 -0.87 -14.37 3.14
C LEU A 170 0.22 -13.31 3.31
N ARG A 171 1.42 -13.73 3.68
CA ARG A 171 2.62 -12.88 3.67
C ARG A 171 3.79 -13.65 3.06
N VAL A 172 4.30 -13.19 1.92
CA VAL A 172 5.39 -13.85 1.18
C VAL A 172 6.52 -12.87 0.93
N GLU A 173 7.73 -13.20 1.37
CA GLU A 173 8.94 -12.43 1.08
C GLU A 173 9.32 -12.60 -0.40
N VAL A 174 9.05 -11.56 -1.21
CA VAL A 174 9.26 -11.56 -2.66
C VAL A 174 10.61 -10.98 -3.05
N GLY A 175 11.18 -10.09 -2.23
CA GLY A 175 12.48 -9.44 -2.48
C GLY A 175 13.61 -10.45 -2.70
N ARG A 176 13.60 -11.57 -1.97
CA ARG A 176 14.61 -12.64 -2.07
C ARG A 176 14.70 -13.31 -3.45
N PHE A 177 13.71 -13.12 -4.32
CA PHE A 177 13.68 -13.72 -5.66
C PHE A 177 14.20 -12.78 -6.75
N VAL A 178 14.53 -11.53 -6.39
CA VAL A 178 15.17 -10.56 -7.29
C VAL A 178 16.64 -10.45 -6.88
N THR A 179 17.54 -10.81 -7.78
CA THR A 179 18.97 -10.74 -7.52
C THR A 179 19.44 -9.29 -7.57
N PRO A 180 20.22 -8.80 -6.59
CA PRO A 180 20.92 -7.52 -6.69
C PRO A 180 21.72 -7.46 -8.00
N HIS A 181 21.49 -6.44 -8.81
CA HIS A 181 21.85 -6.45 -10.23
C HIS A 181 23.33 -6.09 -10.47
N ASP A 182 24.03 -5.56 -9.47
CA ASP A 182 25.39 -5.07 -9.66
C ASP A 182 26.31 -5.40 -8.48
N PRO A 183 27.26 -6.35 -8.64
CA PRO A 183 28.29 -6.59 -7.64
C PRO A 183 29.29 -5.43 -7.51
N THR A 184 29.35 -4.52 -8.49
CA THR A 184 30.24 -3.36 -8.49
C THR A 184 29.65 -2.15 -7.77
N ASP A 185 28.32 -2.09 -7.66
CA ASP A 185 27.60 -1.08 -6.88
C ASP A 185 26.54 -1.73 -5.97
N PRO A 186 26.96 -2.27 -4.81
CA PRO A 186 26.04 -2.90 -3.87
C PRO A 186 25.07 -1.90 -3.22
N ALA A 187 25.29 -0.59 -3.39
CA ALA A 187 24.43 0.47 -2.88
C ALA A 187 23.30 0.83 -3.85
N ARG A 188 23.29 0.26 -5.06
CA ARG A 188 22.21 0.45 -6.03
C ARG A 188 21.12 -0.60 -5.84
N PRO A 189 19.86 -0.21 -5.54
CA PRO A 189 18.76 -1.15 -5.48
C PRO A 189 18.53 -1.82 -6.82
N ALA A 190 18.41 -3.15 -6.82
CA ALA A 190 17.86 -3.86 -7.95
C ALA A 190 16.34 -3.76 -7.96
N ILE A 191 15.75 -3.96 -9.14
CA ILE A 191 14.31 -3.94 -9.31
C ILE A 191 13.83 -5.16 -10.09
N GLY A 192 12.61 -5.57 -9.77
CA GLY A 192 11.79 -6.52 -10.49
C GLY A 192 10.32 -6.18 -10.34
N SER A 193 9.46 -7.15 -10.61
CA SER A 193 8.02 -7.00 -10.45
C SER A 193 7.39 -8.24 -9.86
N VAL A 194 6.25 -8.08 -9.21
CA VAL A 194 5.39 -9.19 -8.80
C VAL A 194 3.99 -9.00 -9.38
N GLU A 195 3.56 -9.97 -10.20
CA GLU A 195 2.16 -10.12 -10.60
C GLU A 195 1.44 -10.95 -9.54
N ILE A 196 0.36 -10.39 -8.99
CA ILE A 196 -0.47 -10.97 -7.94
C ILE A 196 -1.85 -11.23 -8.53
N LEU A 197 -2.11 -12.49 -8.82
CA LEU A 197 -3.38 -12.97 -9.36
C LEU A 197 -4.24 -13.50 -8.22
N ARG A 198 -5.46 -12.98 -8.08
CA ARG A 198 -6.42 -13.42 -7.05
C ARG A 198 -7.69 -13.93 -7.71
N ARG A 199 -8.16 -15.10 -7.26
CA ARG A 199 -9.40 -15.73 -7.72
C ARG A 199 -10.11 -16.40 -6.55
N ALA A 200 -11.37 -16.05 -6.32
CA ALA A 200 -12.21 -16.74 -5.35
C ALA A 200 -12.43 -18.20 -5.78
N ALA A 201 -12.36 -19.14 -4.84
CA ALA A 201 -12.55 -20.58 -5.08
C ALA A 201 -13.99 -20.91 -5.48
N HIS A 202 -14.95 -20.17 -4.95
CA HIS A 202 -16.35 -20.23 -5.29
C HIS A 202 -16.96 -18.82 -5.31
N PRO A 203 -18.14 -18.63 -5.91
CA PRO A 203 -18.79 -17.33 -5.91
C PRO A 203 -19.15 -16.87 -4.48
N GLY A 204 -19.08 -15.56 -4.25
CA GLY A 204 -19.28 -14.96 -2.93
C GLY A 204 -19.08 -13.45 -2.95
N ILE A 205 -19.24 -12.81 -1.80
CA ILE A 205 -19.00 -11.38 -1.61
C ILE A 205 -17.52 -11.17 -1.28
N ARG A 206 -16.87 -10.31 -2.06
CA ARG A 206 -15.43 -10.05 -1.93
C ARG A 206 -15.11 -9.38 -0.58
N GLY A 207 -14.22 -10.00 0.19
CA GLY A 207 -13.60 -9.40 1.37
C GLY A 207 -12.46 -8.43 1.03
N THR A 208 -11.61 -8.11 2.01
CA THR A 208 -10.43 -7.23 1.89
C THR A 208 -9.25 -7.88 1.18
N THR A 209 -9.48 -8.35 -0.04
CA THR A 209 -8.44 -9.08 -0.79
C THR A 209 -7.37 -8.20 -1.41
N ARG A 210 -7.43 -6.86 -1.28
CA ARG A 210 -6.54 -5.93 -1.99
C ARG A 210 -5.09 -6.18 -1.53
N PRO A 211 -4.19 -6.60 -2.44
CA PRO A 211 -2.83 -6.92 -2.06
C PRO A 211 -2.12 -5.65 -1.60
N GLN A 212 -1.06 -5.81 -0.83
CA GLN A 212 -0.14 -4.75 -0.44
C GLN A 212 1.28 -5.25 -0.65
N ILE A 213 2.20 -4.34 -0.94
CA ILE A 213 3.62 -4.60 -0.70
C ILE A 213 4.04 -3.90 0.57
N VAL A 214 4.91 -4.56 1.34
CA VAL A 214 5.54 -4.01 2.54
C VAL A 214 7.04 -4.02 2.31
N ILE A 215 7.70 -2.87 2.45
CA ILE A 215 9.15 -2.73 2.38
C ILE A 215 9.66 -2.54 3.80
N GLU A 216 10.38 -3.54 4.31
CA GLU A 216 11.08 -3.49 5.60
C GLU A 216 12.57 -3.22 5.35
N ALA A 217 13.02 -2.03 5.73
CA ALA A 217 14.41 -1.65 5.74
C ALA A 217 14.93 -1.56 7.19
N LYS A 218 16.23 -1.35 7.37
CA LYS A 218 16.89 -1.40 8.69
C LYS A 218 16.28 -0.44 9.71
N ALA A 219 15.86 0.74 9.29
CA ALA A 219 15.39 1.82 10.16
C ALA A 219 13.96 2.31 9.80
N GLY A 220 13.21 1.57 8.99
CA GLY A 220 11.86 1.96 8.61
C GLY A 220 11.08 0.87 7.90
N CYS A 221 9.76 1.01 7.92
CA CYS A 221 8.82 0.16 7.22
C CYS A 221 7.77 1.03 6.53
N CYS A 222 7.44 0.70 5.28
CA CYS A 222 6.33 1.34 4.57
C CYS A 222 5.53 0.29 3.81
N ALA A 223 4.29 0.63 3.50
CA ALA A 223 3.40 -0.22 2.73
C ALA A 223 2.61 0.58 1.72
N VAL A 224 2.33 -0.02 0.57
CA VAL A 224 1.41 0.54 -0.43
C VAL A 224 0.51 -0.56 -0.97
N HIS A 225 -0.77 -0.23 -1.16
CA HIS A 225 -1.73 -1.17 -1.70
C HIS A 225 -1.47 -1.45 -3.19
N GLY A 226 -1.91 -2.59 -3.71
CA GLY A 226 -1.95 -2.84 -5.14
C GLY A 226 -3.11 -2.10 -5.80
N GLN A 227 -2.85 -1.50 -6.96
CA GLN A 227 -3.88 -1.01 -7.87
C GLN A 227 -3.84 -1.80 -9.18
N ALA A 228 -4.97 -1.89 -9.88
CA ALA A 228 -5.01 -2.51 -11.21
C ALA A 228 -4.22 -1.62 -12.19
N ALA A 229 -3.49 -2.21 -13.15
CA ALA A 229 -2.85 -1.41 -14.18
C ALA A 229 -3.90 -0.69 -15.04
N HIS A 230 -3.62 0.55 -15.41
CA HIS A 230 -4.51 1.37 -16.23
C HIS A 230 -3.74 1.80 -17.48
N VAL A 231 -4.41 1.77 -18.63
CA VAL A 231 -3.91 2.48 -19.81
C VAL A 231 -4.28 3.95 -19.58
N THR A 232 -3.30 4.80 -19.37
CA THR A 232 -3.50 6.24 -19.40
C THR A 232 -2.72 6.82 -20.56
N ALA A 233 -3.41 7.57 -21.42
CA ALA A 233 -2.74 8.42 -22.41
C ALA A 233 -2.17 9.69 -21.76
N ALA A 234 -2.72 10.09 -20.62
CA ALA A 234 -2.27 11.27 -19.88
C ALA A 234 -0.99 10.95 -19.11
N PRO A 235 -0.02 11.88 -19.09
CA PRO A 235 1.18 11.72 -18.31
C PRO A 235 0.89 11.87 -16.81
N TYR A 236 1.70 11.22 -15.98
CA TYR A 236 1.66 11.42 -14.53
C TYR A 236 2.42 12.69 -14.18
N TRP A 237 1.87 13.42 -13.21
CA TRP A 237 2.50 14.59 -12.62
C TRP A 237 2.66 14.33 -11.13
N PHE A 238 3.88 14.57 -10.64
CA PHE A 238 4.18 14.42 -9.22
C PHE A 238 5.00 15.62 -8.76
N THR A 239 4.65 16.17 -7.62
CA THR A 239 5.32 17.35 -7.04
C THR A 239 5.79 17.02 -5.64
N PHE A 240 7.04 17.34 -5.34
CA PHE A 240 7.66 17.05 -4.06
C PHE A 240 8.71 18.12 -3.71
N LEU A 241 9.11 18.18 -2.45
CA LEU A 241 10.26 18.98 -2.02
C LEU A 241 11.50 18.09 -2.19
N HIS A 242 12.57 18.59 -2.81
CA HIS A 242 13.80 17.83 -2.96
C HIS A 242 14.80 18.17 -1.86
N ARG A 243 15.16 17.17 -1.05
CA ARG A 243 16.11 17.32 0.05
C ARG A 243 17.30 16.36 -0.10
N PRO A 244 18.26 16.63 -0.99
CA PRO A 244 19.31 15.65 -1.34
C PRO A 244 20.18 15.20 -0.16
N ALA A 245 20.29 16.00 0.90
CA ALA A 245 20.98 15.63 2.12
C ALA A 245 20.19 14.63 2.99
N GLU A 246 18.86 14.58 2.85
CA GLU A 246 17.95 13.77 3.66
C GLU A 246 17.32 12.62 2.88
N GLU A 247 17.29 12.69 1.55
CA GLU A 247 16.59 11.72 0.71
C GLU A 247 17.21 11.49 -0.68
N ARG A 248 16.96 10.30 -1.20
CA ARG A 248 17.13 9.86 -2.58
C ARG A 248 15.75 9.56 -3.14
N CYS A 249 15.44 10.12 -4.29
CA CYS A 249 14.13 9.96 -4.92
C CYS A 249 14.23 9.08 -6.16
N PHE A 250 13.26 8.19 -6.34
CA PHE A 250 13.21 7.26 -7.46
C PHE A 250 11.82 7.23 -8.08
N VAL A 251 11.80 6.96 -9.38
CA VAL A 251 10.60 6.56 -10.11
C VAL A 251 10.76 5.09 -10.48
N SER A 252 9.89 4.23 -9.96
CA SER A 252 9.80 2.85 -10.44
C SER A 252 8.74 2.74 -11.52
N VAL A 253 9.04 1.98 -12.58
CA VAL A 253 8.13 1.71 -13.69
C VAL A 253 8.09 0.21 -13.91
N VAL A 254 6.90 -0.36 -13.90
CA VAL A 254 6.66 -1.78 -14.20
C VAL A 254 5.86 -1.88 -15.48
N ASN A 255 6.45 -2.50 -16.50
CA ASN A 255 5.77 -2.80 -17.74
C ASN A 255 4.93 -4.07 -17.53
N VAL A 256 3.61 -3.96 -17.69
CA VAL A 256 2.70 -5.11 -17.53
C VAL A 256 2.23 -5.68 -18.88
N SER A 257 2.78 -5.16 -19.98
CA SER A 257 2.49 -5.62 -21.33
C SER A 257 3.49 -6.67 -21.83
N GLY A 258 3.12 -7.34 -22.91
CA GLY A 258 3.99 -8.30 -23.61
C GLY A 258 4.98 -7.69 -24.59
N GLY A 259 4.96 -6.36 -24.79
CA GLY A 259 5.90 -5.63 -25.66
C GLY A 259 6.84 -4.73 -24.85
N THR A 260 7.88 -4.19 -25.49
CA THR A 260 8.72 -3.16 -24.86
C THR A 260 7.92 -1.87 -24.68
N LEU A 261 7.95 -1.34 -23.46
CA LEU A 261 7.37 -0.05 -23.10
C LEU A 261 8.44 1.03 -23.27
N ARG A 262 8.09 2.15 -23.90
CA ARG A 262 8.96 3.30 -24.09
C ARG A 262 8.34 4.53 -23.48
N GLY A 263 9.18 5.41 -22.98
CA GLY A 263 8.71 6.63 -22.37
C GLY A 263 9.85 7.50 -21.90
N ARG A 264 9.49 8.44 -21.03
CA ARG A 264 10.44 9.37 -20.44
C ARG A 264 9.98 9.84 -19.07
N VAL A 265 10.95 10.20 -18.25
CA VAL A 265 10.77 10.96 -17.03
C VAL A 265 11.40 12.33 -17.26
N ARG A 266 10.65 13.41 -17.07
CA ARG A 266 11.10 14.78 -17.33
C ARG A 266 11.15 15.59 -16.03
N TYR A 267 12.32 16.14 -15.70
CA TYR A 267 12.56 16.94 -14.49
C TYR A 267 13.85 17.77 -14.64
N PRO A 268 14.10 18.77 -13.78
CA PRO A 268 13.15 19.39 -12.86
C PRO A 268 12.14 20.28 -13.60
N LEU A 269 10.86 20.21 -13.22
CA LEU A 269 9.81 21.15 -13.65
C LEU A 269 9.46 22.09 -12.49
N GLY A 270 9.07 23.33 -12.81
CA GLY A 270 8.70 24.33 -11.80
C GLY A 270 9.85 25.16 -11.23
N ILE A 271 11.08 25.00 -11.76
CA ILE A 271 12.24 25.83 -11.40
C ILE A 271 12.42 26.92 -12.46
N GLU A 272 12.34 28.19 -12.04
CA GLU A 272 12.54 29.34 -12.93
C GLU A 272 13.97 29.36 -13.50
N GLY A 273 14.08 29.71 -14.80
CA GLY A 273 15.38 29.79 -15.48
C GLY A 273 16.02 28.45 -15.85
N ARG A 274 15.36 27.31 -15.54
CA ARG A 274 15.88 25.98 -15.85
C ARG A 274 15.05 25.25 -16.89
N THR A 275 15.74 24.69 -17.88
CA THR A 275 15.15 23.79 -18.87
C THR A 275 15.06 22.39 -18.26
N PRO A 276 13.86 21.77 -18.20
CA PRO A 276 13.72 20.39 -17.75
C PRO A 276 14.36 19.43 -18.75
N GLU A 277 15.06 18.42 -18.24
CA GLU A 277 15.72 17.38 -19.03
C GLU A 277 14.77 16.19 -19.25
N ASP A 278 14.85 15.59 -20.44
CA ASP A 278 14.13 14.36 -20.77
C ASP A 278 15.05 13.16 -20.57
N HIS A 279 14.65 12.24 -19.70
CA HIS A 279 15.34 10.98 -19.48
C HIS A 279 14.56 9.85 -20.17
N PRO A 280 14.96 9.42 -21.38
CA PRO A 280 14.28 8.35 -22.09
C PRO A 280 14.48 7.02 -21.36
N ILE A 281 13.40 6.25 -21.23
CA ILE A 281 13.39 4.95 -20.55
C ILE A 281 12.75 3.92 -21.47
N GLU A 282 13.42 2.78 -21.64
CA GLU A 282 12.85 1.58 -22.22
C GLU A 282 12.73 0.49 -21.15
N VAL A 283 11.56 -0.13 -21.06
CA VAL A 283 11.30 -1.24 -20.12
C VAL A 283 10.88 -2.46 -20.93
N PRO A 284 11.64 -3.58 -20.88
CA PRO A 284 11.31 -4.77 -21.65
C PRO A 284 9.95 -5.36 -21.23
N ALA A 285 9.41 -6.24 -22.07
CA ALA A 285 8.14 -6.91 -21.82
C ALA A 285 8.09 -7.58 -20.44
N ASN A 286 7.06 -7.28 -19.64
CA ASN A 286 6.92 -7.74 -18.25
C ASN A 286 8.06 -7.33 -17.29
N GLY A 287 8.94 -6.41 -17.71
CA GLY A 287 10.10 -5.95 -16.96
C GLY A 287 9.78 -4.81 -16.00
N ALA A 288 10.84 -4.32 -15.36
CA ALA A 288 10.78 -3.19 -14.46
C ALA A 288 12.03 -2.33 -14.56
N HIS A 289 11.88 -1.03 -14.30
CA HIS A 289 12.97 -0.07 -14.32
C HIS A 289 12.87 0.84 -13.10
N LEU A 290 14.02 1.17 -12.51
CA LEU A 290 14.14 2.09 -11.38
C LEU A 290 15.04 3.24 -11.80
N HIS A 291 14.44 4.42 -11.96
CA HIS A 291 15.11 5.64 -12.35
C HIS A 291 15.37 6.50 -11.11
N GLU A 292 16.63 6.74 -10.76
CA GLU A 292 17.00 7.66 -9.68
C GLU A 292 17.00 9.10 -10.19
N LEU A 293 16.40 10.01 -9.42
CA LEU A 293 16.35 11.41 -9.76
C LEU A 293 17.65 12.09 -9.32
N HIS A 294 18.42 12.56 -10.30
CA HIS A 294 19.67 13.29 -10.06
C HIS A 294 19.49 14.78 -10.31
N PHE A 295 19.79 15.59 -9.30
CA PHE A 295 19.76 17.03 -9.39
C PHE A 295 21.16 17.58 -9.17
N ASP A 296 21.52 18.62 -9.92
CA ASP A 296 22.74 19.38 -9.65
C ASP A 296 22.55 20.16 -8.33
N PRO A 297 23.42 20.01 -7.32
CA PRO A 297 23.28 20.66 -6.02
C PRO A 297 23.10 22.19 -6.09
N GLU A 298 23.71 22.87 -7.07
CA GLU A 298 23.62 24.33 -7.19
C GLU A 298 22.27 24.81 -7.71
N SER A 299 21.51 23.88 -8.30
CA SER A 299 20.41 24.19 -9.20
C SER A 299 19.02 23.93 -8.60
N VAL A 300 18.99 23.44 -7.36
CA VAL A 300 17.76 23.17 -6.62
C VAL A 300 17.86 23.80 -5.23
N GLN A 301 17.06 24.84 -5.00
CA GLN A 301 16.84 25.37 -3.66
C GLN A 301 16.00 24.36 -2.88
N SER A 302 16.49 23.91 -1.72
CA SER A 302 15.87 22.84 -0.90
C SER A 302 14.42 23.10 -0.48
N ASP A 303 13.98 24.36 -0.54
CA ASP A 303 12.70 24.79 0.04
C ASP A 303 11.61 25.03 -1.01
N ARG A 304 11.88 24.76 -2.29
CA ARG A 304 10.90 24.91 -3.36
C ARG A 304 10.41 23.57 -3.88
N PRO A 305 9.10 23.42 -4.14
CA PRO A 305 8.58 22.21 -4.77
C PRO A 305 9.08 22.10 -6.20
N ILE A 306 9.41 20.87 -6.58
CA ILE A 306 9.79 20.49 -7.94
C ILE A 306 8.76 19.49 -8.42
N SER A 307 8.39 19.62 -9.68
CA SER A 307 7.55 18.65 -10.35
C SER A 307 8.37 17.75 -11.27
N LEU A 308 7.86 16.55 -11.49
CA LEU A 308 8.28 15.69 -12.58
C LEU A 308 7.07 15.29 -13.42
N ASN A 309 7.33 15.01 -14.69
CA ASN A 309 6.34 14.53 -15.65
C ASN A 309 6.78 13.17 -16.17
N ILE A 310 5.90 12.18 -16.09
CA ILE A 310 6.20 10.81 -16.52
C ILE A 310 5.23 10.43 -17.63
N HIS A 311 5.76 9.94 -18.74
CA HIS A 311 4.95 9.53 -19.87
C HIS A 311 5.50 8.24 -20.48
N PHE A 312 4.64 7.23 -20.65
CA PHE A 312 4.97 5.96 -21.31
C PHE A 312 3.86 5.53 -22.27
N ASP A 313 4.25 4.85 -23.35
CA ASP A 313 3.38 4.41 -24.44
C ASP A 313 2.82 3.00 -24.23
N GLY A 314 2.10 2.75 -23.12
CA GLY A 314 1.50 1.44 -22.94
C GLY A 314 0.93 1.17 -21.55
N LEU A 315 0.54 -0.07 -21.32
CA LEU A 315 0.01 -0.52 -20.03
C LEU A 315 1.17 -0.69 -19.04
N HIS A 316 1.18 0.14 -18.01
CA HIS A 316 2.25 0.15 -17.02
C HIS A 316 1.75 0.55 -15.63
N LYS A 317 2.64 0.43 -14.66
CA LYS A 317 2.49 0.98 -13.31
C LYS A 317 3.70 1.84 -12.99
N ALA A 318 3.47 3.00 -12.40
CA ALA A 318 4.51 3.86 -11.88
C ALA A 318 4.31 4.07 -10.38
N HIS A 319 5.42 4.20 -9.65
CA HIS A 319 5.40 4.56 -8.24
C HIS A 319 6.53 5.55 -8.00
N PHE A 320 6.30 6.48 -7.08
CA PHE A 320 7.34 7.34 -6.55
C PHE A 320 7.88 6.71 -5.27
N LEU A 321 9.20 6.70 -5.14
CA LEU A 321 9.88 6.22 -3.94
C LEU A 321 10.79 7.30 -3.41
N CYS A 322 10.76 7.49 -2.09
CA CYS A 322 11.72 8.32 -1.38
C CYS A 322 12.45 7.40 -0.39
N ALA A 323 13.77 7.51 -0.31
CA ALA A 323 14.58 6.73 0.62
C ALA A 323 15.61 7.63 1.30
N SER A 324 16.05 7.29 2.50
CA SER A 324 17.23 7.94 3.12
C SER A 324 18.49 7.77 2.24
N PRO A 325 19.52 8.63 2.34
CA PRO A 325 20.79 8.48 1.61
C PRO A 325 21.45 7.11 1.81
N SER A 326 21.38 6.57 3.03
CA SER A 326 21.87 5.25 3.43
C SER A 326 20.97 4.08 3.01
N LEU A 327 19.81 4.36 2.39
CA LEU A 327 18.79 3.38 2.03
C LEU A 327 18.33 2.49 3.20
N ASP A 328 18.31 3.02 4.43
CA ASP A 328 17.79 2.33 5.61
C ASP A 328 16.31 2.63 5.91
N ARG A 329 15.72 3.61 5.23
CA ARG A 329 14.31 3.99 5.27
C ARG A 329 13.78 4.18 3.86
N PHE A 330 12.54 3.77 3.63
CA PHE A 330 11.83 3.95 2.36
C PHE A 330 10.41 4.45 2.63
N SER A 331 9.88 5.21 1.68
CA SER A 331 8.48 5.54 1.49
C SER A 331 8.13 5.29 0.03
N ILE A 332 6.91 4.84 -0.24
CA ILE A 332 6.42 4.51 -1.59
C ILE A 332 4.97 4.93 -1.74
N ASP A 333 4.64 5.55 -2.87
CA ASP A 333 3.27 5.91 -3.22
C ASP A 333 2.98 5.65 -4.70
N HIS A 334 1.71 5.54 -5.03
CA HIS A 334 1.24 5.47 -6.41
C HIS A 334 1.42 6.79 -7.14
N LEU A 335 1.62 6.67 -8.45
CA LEU A 335 1.47 7.76 -9.40
C LEU A 335 0.22 7.53 -10.24
#